data_AF-A0A820T0G3-F1
#
_entry.id   AF-A0A820T0G3-F1
#
_cell.length_a   1.000
_cell.length_b   1.000
_cell.length_c   1.000
_cell.angle_alpha   90.00
_cell.angle_beta   90.00
_cell.angle_gamma   90.00
#
_symmetry.space_group_name_H-M   'P 1'
#
loop_
_entity.id
_entity.type
_entity.pdbx_description
1 polymer ?
#
loop_
_entity_poly.entity_id
_entity_poly.type
_entity_poly.pdbx_seq_one_letter_code
_entity_poly.pdbx_strand_id
1 'polypeptide(L)'
;QNVKSLSVESASIECILGAGIYPNLTELKIFNFNREIVPRYFTDNSLFQHIDQQQITDLILISNENYTEQPLTEDTTNVYAMILDFFKNLNHLSILPSSVNDYSHLSLYNSPPMTFSSSTLTELCINTNNFNDCLALLDGRLKQLTSFIVQTNHIYETSTFYNMDPLLNLECFSLTCYNRTRHYASVVLPLLRRMSHLKELNSYIYNWGGPTFIAGTHLDNEILIHMPRLHTFTFYFASKHGPVDPDVRISNSDILSTFTNSKYQRVACMVDYFGHWELICRVFSLPVKFHRLEEIGNNIPNIMFTTVTHLKLWDKHPFKHEFFIRLTQAFPFLQDL
;
A
#
# COMPACT_ATOMS: atom_id res chain seq x y z
N GLN A 1 11.97 11.99 -33.50
CA GLN A 1 10.65 12.53 -33.07
C GLN A 1 10.80 13.05 -31.64
N ASN A 2 10.06 14.09 -31.25
CA ASN A 2 10.15 14.70 -29.91
C ASN A 2 9.21 13.97 -28.93
N VAL A 3 9.49 12.68 -28.66
CA VAL A 3 8.68 11.86 -27.75
C VAL A 3 9.15 12.10 -26.32
N LYS A 4 8.24 12.56 -25.45
CA LYS A 4 8.50 12.80 -24.03
C LYS A 4 8.07 11.68 -23.11
N SER A 5 7.08 10.89 -23.54
CA SER A 5 6.48 9.82 -22.75
C SER A 5 6.36 8.57 -23.62
N LEU A 6 6.78 7.43 -23.09
CA LEU A 6 6.81 6.16 -23.80
C LEU A 6 6.19 5.07 -22.92
N SER A 7 5.28 4.31 -23.52
CA SER A 7 4.60 3.16 -22.92
C SER A 7 4.92 1.93 -23.77
N VAL A 8 5.61 0.94 -23.19
CA VAL A 8 6.12 -0.22 -23.91
C VAL A 8 5.94 -1.51 -23.13
N GLU A 9 5.73 -2.62 -23.83
CA GLU A 9 5.84 -3.94 -23.23
C GLU A 9 7.32 -4.29 -23.00
N SER A 10 7.60 -4.96 -21.88
CA SER A 10 8.93 -5.40 -21.48
C SER A 10 9.66 -6.16 -22.59
N ALA A 11 8.99 -7.07 -23.29
CA ALA A 11 9.56 -7.85 -24.40
C ALA A 11 10.02 -7.01 -25.60
N SER A 12 9.50 -5.79 -25.75
CA SER A 12 9.83 -4.89 -26.88
C SER A 12 10.89 -3.84 -26.50
N ILE A 13 11.29 -3.79 -25.24
CA ILE A 13 12.09 -2.68 -24.71
C ILE A 13 13.48 -2.60 -25.37
N GLU A 14 14.12 -3.74 -25.64
CA GLU A 14 15.45 -3.79 -26.26
C GLU A 14 15.40 -3.26 -27.70
N CYS A 15 14.38 -3.66 -28.47
CA CYS A 15 14.21 -3.22 -29.84
C CYS A 15 13.90 -1.71 -29.92
N ILE A 16 13.12 -1.20 -28.97
CA ILE A 16 12.67 0.19 -28.99
C ILE A 16 13.77 1.13 -28.47
N LEU A 17 14.39 0.80 -27.33
CA LEU A 17 15.41 1.65 -26.71
C LEU A 17 16.79 1.48 -27.35
N GLY A 18 17.12 0.27 -27.82
CA GLY A 18 18.35 -0.02 -28.57
C GLY A 18 18.47 0.72 -29.90
N ALA A 19 17.35 1.16 -30.48
CA ALA A 19 17.35 1.97 -31.69
C ALA A 19 17.84 3.43 -31.46
N GLY A 20 17.93 3.90 -30.21
CA GLY A 20 18.57 5.18 -29.85
C GLY A 20 17.84 6.46 -30.30
N ILE A 21 16.50 6.45 -30.45
CA ILE A 21 15.75 7.53 -31.14
C ILE A 21 14.96 8.46 -30.18
N TYR A 22 15.31 8.54 -28.90
CA TYR A 22 14.49 9.28 -27.91
C TYR A 22 15.29 10.24 -27.01
N PRO A 23 15.86 11.33 -27.55
CA PRO A 23 16.70 12.26 -26.77
C PRO A 23 15.92 13.11 -25.75
N ASN A 24 14.59 13.14 -25.82
CA ASN A 24 13.72 13.97 -24.97
C ASN A 24 12.74 13.16 -24.11
N LEU A 25 12.90 11.84 -24.07
CA LEU A 25 12.06 10.93 -23.28
C LEU A 25 12.34 11.12 -21.78
N THR A 26 11.37 11.59 -21.03
CA THR A 26 11.48 11.82 -19.58
C THR A 26 10.62 10.86 -18.79
N GLU A 27 9.56 10.32 -19.40
CA GLU A 27 8.61 9.42 -18.76
C GLU A 27 8.62 8.04 -19.45
N LEU A 28 8.93 7.00 -18.68
CA LEU A 28 8.95 5.63 -19.17
C LEU A 28 7.96 4.76 -18.38
N LYS A 29 7.06 4.11 -19.12
CA LYS A 29 6.11 3.15 -18.58
C LYS A 29 6.34 1.79 -19.24
N ILE A 30 6.63 0.77 -18.42
CA ILE A 30 6.91 -0.59 -18.88
C ILE A 30 5.80 -1.51 -18.39
N PHE A 31 5.14 -2.21 -19.31
CA PHE A 31 4.12 -3.21 -19.03
C PHE A 31 4.70 -4.62 -19.08
N ASN A 32 4.01 -5.57 -18.42
CA ASN A 32 4.44 -6.97 -18.32
C ASN A 32 5.87 -7.08 -17.75
N PHE A 33 6.19 -6.19 -16.83
CA PHE A 33 7.47 -6.18 -16.13
C PHE A 33 7.45 -7.33 -15.13
N ASN A 34 8.07 -8.46 -15.48
CA ASN A 34 8.04 -9.70 -14.71
C ASN A 34 9.37 -10.02 -14.02
N ARG A 35 9.34 -10.96 -13.07
CA ARG A 35 10.50 -11.30 -12.21
C ARG A 35 11.72 -11.83 -12.97
N GLU A 36 11.54 -12.48 -14.12
CA GLU A 36 12.66 -13.02 -14.91
C GLU A 36 13.36 -11.93 -15.74
N ILE A 37 12.57 -10.95 -16.15
CA ILE A 37 12.98 -9.78 -16.91
C ILE A 37 13.85 -8.88 -16.03
N VAL A 38 13.47 -8.64 -14.77
CA VAL A 38 14.09 -7.58 -13.96
C VAL A 38 15.61 -7.71 -13.78
N PRO A 39 16.17 -8.84 -13.31
CA PRO A 39 17.60 -8.94 -13.12
C PRO A 39 18.33 -8.74 -14.45
N ARG A 40 17.79 -9.24 -15.57
CA ARG A 40 18.41 -9.09 -16.89
C ARG A 40 18.56 -7.63 -17.32
N TYR A 41 17.55 -6.78 -17.09
CA TYR A 41 17.63 -5.37 -17.50
C TYR A 41 18.55 -4.50 -16.63
N PHE A 42 18.67 -4.83 -15.34
CA PHE A 42 19.35 -3.96 -14.39
C PHE A 42 20.70 -4.48 -13.88
N THR A 43 21.02 -5.76 -14.11
CA THR A 43 22.38 -6.28 -13.86
C THR A 43 23.30 -6.07 -15.06
N ASP A 44 22.75 -6.16 -16.28
CA ASP A 44 23.47 -5.87 -17.51
C ASP A 44 23.07 -4.47 -17.99
N ASN A 45 23.81 -3.45 -17.53
CA ASN A 45 23.59 -2.04 -17.85
C ASN A 45 23.47 -1.74 -19.37
N SER A 46 23.80 -2.70 -20.25
CA SER A 46 23.72 -2.60 -21.72
C SER A 46 22.37 -2.13 -22.25
N LEU A 47 21.26 -2.54 -21.64
CA LEU A 47 19.92 -2.29 -22.18
C LEU A 47 19.45 -0.85 -22.02
N PHE A 48 20.00 -0.14 -21.05
CA PHE A 48 19.77 1.27 -20.85
C PHE A 48 20.97 2.13 -21.26
N GLN A 49 22.04 1.58 -21.88
CA GLN A 49 23.17 2.39 -22.37
C GLN A 49 22.75 3.47 -23.37
N HIS A 50 21.64 3.24 -24.07
CA HIS A 50 21.08 4.16 -25.07
C HIS A 50 20.13 5.21 -24.47
N ILE A 51 19.81 5.08 -23.18
CA ILE A 51 19.07 6.10 -22.43
C ILE A 51 20.07 6.79 -21.52
N ASP A 52 20.12 8.12 -21.62
CA ASP A 52 20.88 8.87 -20.64
C ASP A 52 20.23 8.67 -19.25
N GLN A 53 21.02 8.18 -18.30
CA GLN A 53 20.64 7.97 -16.90
C GLN A 53 20.05 9.21 -16.24
N GLN A 54 20.33 10.40 -16.80
CA GLN A 54 19.82 11.69 -16.34
C GLN A 54 18.50 12.10 -17.01
N GLN A 55 18.06 11.39 -18.05
CA GLN A 55 16.93 11.80 -18.87
C GLN A 55 15.59 11.40 -18.26
N ILE A 56 15.50 10.20 -17.67
CA ILE A 56 14.26 9.68 -17.10
C ILE A 56 14.02 10.30 -15.74
N THR A 57 12.89 11.01 -15.62
CA THR A 57 12.39 11.61 -14.39
C THR A 57 11.23 10.82 -13.80
N ASP A 58 10.51 10.04 -14.62
CA ASP A 58 9.32 9.32 -14.22
C ASP A 58 9.38 7.88 -14.74
N LEU A 59 9.35 6.91 -13.82
CA LEU A 59 9.37 5.49 -14.16
C LEU A 59 8.17 4.77 -13.53
N ILE A 60 7.38 4.12 -14.38
CA ILE A 60 6.25 3.28 -13.98
C ILE A 60 6.47 1.86 -14.52
N LEU A 61 6.57 0.89 -13.62
CA LEU A 61 6.72 -0.52 -13.95
C LEU A 61 5.42 -1.23 -13.57
N ILE A 62 4.80 -1.92 -14.52
CA ILE A 62 3.54 -2.64 -14.30
C ILE A 62 3.75 -4.13 -14.60
N SER A 63 3.48 -4.98 -13.61
CA SER A 63 3.30 -6.42 -13.85
C SER A 63 1.83 -6.69 -14.10
N ASN A 64 1.51 -7.43 -15.16
CA ASN A 64 0.14 -7.87 -15.46
C ASN A 64 0.03 -9.41 -15.49
N GLU A 65 1.08 -10.13 -15.06
CA GLU A 65 1.11 -11.58 -15.15
C GLU A 65 0.49 -12.21 -13.91
N ASN A 66 -0.64 -12.91 -14.09
CA ASN A 66 -1.28 -13.71 -13.06
C ASN A 66 -0.49 -15.01 -12.86
N TYR A 67 0.56 -14.98 -12.05
CA TYR A 67 1.29 -16.21 -11.73
C TYR A 67 0.50 -17.05 -10.71
N THR A 68 0.18 -18.28 -11.12
CA THR A 68 -0.40 -19.32 -10.26
C THR A 68 0.66 -20.26 -9.67
N GLU A 69 1.95 -20.04 -9.96
CA GLU A 69 3.03 -20.93 -9.55
C GLU A 69 3.87 -20.37 -8.39
N GLN A 70 4.48 -21.29 -7.64
CA GLN A 70 5.09 -21.07 -6.33
C GLN A 70 6.07 -19.89 -6.29
N PRO A 71 6.17 -19.18 -5.15
CA PRO A 71 7.21 -18.17 -4.96
C PRO A 71 8.58 -18.84 -5.07
N LEU A 72 9.32 -18.54 -6.14
CA LEU A 72 10.73 -18.91 -6.24
C LEU A 72 11.47 -18.36 -5.03
N THR A 73 12.10 -19.29 -4.31
CA THR A 73 12.91 -19.05 -3.12
C THR A 73 14.24 -18.38 -3.47
N GLU A 74 14.67 -17.49 -2.57
CA GLU A 74 16.06 -17.08 -2.28
C GLU A 74 16.77 -16.00 -3.13
N ASP A 75 16.53 -15.85 -4.44
CA ASP A 75 17.20 -14.78 -5.21
C ASP A 75 16.41 -13.47 -5.19
N THR A 76 16.39 -12.82 -4.02
CA THR A 76 15.85 -11.47 -3.83
C THR A 76 16.74 -10.42 -4.51
N THR A 77 16.68 -10.35 -5.83
CA THR A 77 17.30 -9.25 -6.58
C THR A 77 16.62 -7.95 -6.16
N ASN A 78 17.37 -7.03 -5.54
CA ASN A 78 16.83 -5.75 -5.08
C ASN A 78 16.63 -4.79 -6.26
N VAL A 79 15.55 -5.02 -7.00
CA VAL A 79 15.09 -4.24 -8.15
C VAL A 79 15.07 -2.74 -7.85
N TYR A 80 14.54 -2.37 -6.69
CA TYR A 80 14.40 -0.97 -6.31
C TYR A 80 15.76 -0.31 -6.13
N ALA A 81 16.69 -0.96 -5.42
CA ALA A 81 18.04 -0.41 -5.27
C ALA A 81 18.72 -0.25 -6.64
N MET A 82 18.61 -1.24 -7.52
CA MET A 82 19.20 -1.15 -8.86
C MET A 82 18.63 0.02 -9.67
N ILE A 83 17.31 0.21 -9.66
CA ILE A 83 16.65 1.34 -10.35
C ILE A 83 17.13 2.67 -9.77
N LEU A 84 17.13 2.80 -8.44
CA LEU A 84 17.51 4.01 -7.73
C LEU A 84 19.01 4.34 -7.89
N ASP A 85 19.86 3.33 -8.08
CA ASP A 85 21.28 3.48 -8.40
C ASP A 85 21.52 3.81 -9.88
N PHE A 86 20.67 3.31 -10.78
CA PHE A 86 20.82 3.50 -12.22
C PHE A 86 20.34 4.89 -12.70
N PHE A 87 19.13 5.30 -12.32
CA PHE A 87 18.56 6.58 -12.75
C PHE A 87 18.97 7.71 -11.81
N LYS A 88 19.60 8.76 -12.35
CA LYS A 88 20.19 9.85 -11.55
C LYS A 88 19.24 11.00 -11.23
N ASN A 89 18.23 11.20 -12.08
CA ASN A 89 17.28 12.32 -12.00
C ASN A 89 15.83 11.84 -11.78
N LEU A 90 15.64 10.64 -11.25
CA LEU A 90 14.32 10.04 -11.09
C LEU A 90 13.54 10.79 -9.99
N ASN A 91 12.50 11.52 -10.37
CA ASN A 91 11.59 12.22 -9.45
C ASN A 91 10.48 11.30 -8.96
N HIS A 92 9.94 10.44 -9.84
CA HIS A 92 8.83 9.55 -9.52
C HIS A 92 9.15 8.11 -9.91
N LEU A 93 8.93 7.19 -8.96
CA LEU A 93 9.05 5.75 -9.17
C LEU A 93 7.78 5.05 -8.69
N SER A 94 7.14 4.29 -9.58
CA SER A 94 6.03 3.40 -9.24
C SER A 94 6.25 2.01 -9.78
N ILE A 95 6.21 0.99 -8.92
CA ILE A 95 6.22 -0.42 -9.33
C ILE A 95 4.89 -1.04 -8.91
N LEU A 96 4.00 -1.27 -9.88
CA LEU A 96 2.62 -1.71 -9.69
C LEU A 96 2.49 -3.19 -10.12
N PRO A 97 2.40 -4.14 -9.18
CA PRO A 97 2.24 -5.52 -9.53
C PRO A 97 0.78 -5.87 -9.84
N SER A 98 0.57 -6.94 -10.59
CA SER A 98 -0.74 -7.55 -10.88
C SER A 98 -1.40 -8.07 -9.60
N SER A 99 -0.59 -8.64 -8.71
CA SER A 99 -0.96 -9.05 -7.36
C SER A 99 0.20 -8.77 -6.41
N VAL A 100 -0.11 -8.49 -5.16
CA VAL A 100 0.89 -8.25 -4.10
C VAL A 100 1.73 -9.50 -3.83
N ASN A 101 1.22 -10.68 -4.19
CA ASN A 101 1.96 -11.95 -4.14
C ASN A 101 2.98 -12.08 -5.29
N ASP A 102 2.87 -11.25 -6.35
CA ASP A 102 3.65 -11.37 -7.58
C ASP A 102 5.03 -10.74 -7.48
N TYR A 103 5.39 -10.06 -6.38
CA TYR A 103 6.77 -9.61 -6.15
C TYR A 103 7.42 -10.25 -4.93
N SER A 104 8.57 -10.86 -5.20
CA SER A 104 9.51 -11.34 -4.20
C SER A 104 10.02 -10.17 -3.37
N HIS A 105 10.20 -10.44 -2.08
CA HIS A 105 10.68 -9.56 -1.02
C HIS A 105 11.62 -8.44 -1.50
N LEU A 106 11.30 -7.20 -1.14
CA LEU A 106 12.22 -6.07 -1.21
C LEU A 106 13.38 -6.32 -0.22
N SER A 107 14.40 -7.09 -0.57
CA SER A 107 15.53 -7.29 0.35
C SER A 107 16.50 -6.10 0.28
N LEU A 108 16.18 -5.03 1.00
CA LEU A 108 17.12 -3.95 1.29
C LEU A 108 18.11 -4.30 2.38
N TYR A 109 17.93 -5.45 3.03
CA TYR A 109 18.80 -5.94 4.10
C TYR A 109 20.27 -6.05 3.65
N ASN A 110 20.51 -6.36 2.37
CA ASN A 110 21.84 -6.50 1.80
C ASN A 110 22.31 -5.26 1.01
N SER A 111 21.50 -4.19 0.93
CA SER A 111 21.91 -2.97 0.24
C SER A 111 22.90 -2.19 1.10
N PRO A 112 24.07 -1.82 0.56
CA PRO A 112 25.03 -0.99 1.30
C PRO A 112 24.34 0.28 1.80
N PRO A 113 24.77 0.84 2.96
CA PRO A 113 24.25 2.10 3.50
C PRO A 113 24.66 3.34 2.67
N MET A 114 24.95 3.17 1.38
CA MET A 114 25.30 4.25 0.47
C MET A 114 24.03 4.99 0.01
N THR A 115 24.19 6.29 -0.25
CA THR A 115 23.17 7.11 -0.90
C THR A 115 22.90 6.61 -2.31
N PHE A 116 21.63 6.42 -2.68
CA PHE A 116 21.24 6.13 -4.06
C PHE A 116 21.69 7.25 -5.01
N SER A 117 21.95 6.90 -6.26
CA SER A 117 22.26 7.88 -7.30
C SER A 117 21.13 8.88 -7.53
N SER A 118 19.87 8.42 -7.44
CA SER A 118 18.71 9.31 -7.46
C SER A 118 18.58 10.08 -6.15
N SER A 119 19.05 11.31 -6.15
CA SER A 119 18.86 12.25 -5.04
C SER A 119 17.61 13.13 -5.20
N THR A 120 16.92 13.06 -6.35
CA THR A 120 15.78 13.92 -6.73
C THR A 120 14.42 13.27 -6.53
N LEU A 121 14.37 12.01 -6.09
CA LEU A 121 13.13 11.27 -5.89
C LEU A 121 12.20 11.97 -4.88
N THR A 122 11.04 12.40 -5.35
CA THR A 122 9.99 13.05 -4.56
C THR A 122 8.81 12.13 -4.28
N GLU A 123 8.52 11.17 -5.16
CA GLU A 123 7.43 10.21 -5.00
C GLU A 123 7.91 8.77 -5.23
N LEU A 124 7.52 7.88 -4.32
CA LEU A 124 7.86 6.48 -4.37
C LEU A 124 6.64 5.62 -4.02
N CYS A 125 6.21 4.79 -4.98
CA CYS A 125 5.17 3.78 -4.80
C CYS A 125 5.79 2.38 -4.86
N ILE A 126 5.69 1.66 -3.73
CA ILE A 126 6.28 0.35 -3.51
C ILE A 126 5.21 -0.68 -3.19
N ASN A 127 5.39 -1.85 -3.78
CA ASN A 127 4.72 -3.06 -3.37
C ASN A 127 5.76 -4.04 -2.82
N THR A 128 5.51 -4.55 -1.62
CA THR A 128 6.40 -5.48 -0.92
C THR A 128 5.60 -6.61 -0.28
N ASN A 129 6.23 -7.75 -0.04
CA ASN A 129 5.59 -8.78 0.77
C ASN A 129 5.64 -8.43 2.27
N ASN A 130 6.69 -7.75 2.73
CA ASN A 130 6.91 -7.39 4.12
C ASN A 130 7.19 -5.88 4.25
N PHE A 131 6.41 -5.20 5.09
CA PHE A 131 6.53 -3.77 5.34
C PHE A 131 7.89 -3.36 5.94
N ASN A 132 8.49 -4.23 6.76
CA ASN A 132 9.76 -3.90 7.43
C ASN A 132 10.88 -3.62 6.44
N ASP A 133 10.81 -4.24 5.27
CA ASP A 133 11.73 -4.04 4.17
C ASP A 133 11.73 -2.57 3.72
N CYS A 134 10.56 -1.93 3.66
CA CYS A 134 10.40 -0.54 3.25
C CYS A 134 10.95 0.46 4.28
N LEU A 135 11.04 0.09 5.56
CA LEU A 135 11.54 0.99 6.61
C LEU A 135 13.00 1.37 6.35
N ALA A 136 13.80 0.49 5.75
CA ALA A 136 15.19 0.78 5.42
C ALA A 136 15.35 1.93 4.41
N LEU A 137 14.32 2.25 3.60
CA LEU A 137 14.36 3.38 2.65
C LEU A 137 14.14 4.74 3.33
N LEU A 138 13.66 4.71 4.55
CA LEU A 138 13.30 5.88 5.34
C LEU A 138 14.40 6.24 6.35
N ASP A 139 15.61 5.71 6.16
CA ASP A 139 16.81 5.99 6.96
C ASP A 139 17.53 7.31 6.60
N GLY A 140 16.91 8.14 5.76
CA GLY A 140 17.44 9.44 5.34
C GLY A 140 18.22 9.43 4.01
N ARG A 141 18.36 8.27 3.35
CA ARG A 141 18.98 8.20 2.01
C ARG A 141 18.16 8.90 0.92
N LEU A 142 16.84 8.96 1.05
CA LEU A 142 15.92 9.62 0.12
C LEU A 142 15.47 11.00 0.64
N LYS A 143 16.38 11.97 0.68
CA LYS A 143 16.15 13.27 1.36
C LYS A 143 15.06 14.14 0.74
N GLN A 144 14.79 13.99 -0.56
CA GLN A 144 13.76 14.76 -1.28
C GLN A 144 12.40 14.07 -1.29
N LEU A 145 12.30 12.87 -0.72
CA LEU A 145 11.06 12.10 -0.72
C LEU A 145 9.99 12.81 0.12
N THR A 146 8.90 13.20 -0.54
CA THR A 146 7.75 13.85 0.09
C THR A 146 6.51 12.97 0.06
N SER A 147 6.43 12.02 -0.87
CA SER A 147 5.28 11.11 -1.01
C SER A 147 5.74 9.65 -1.01
N PHE A 148 5.23 8.87 -0.05
CA PHE A 148 5.57 7.45 0.06
C PHE A 148 4.32 6.57 0.16
N ILE A 149 4.12 5.73 -0.86
CA ILE A 149 2.95 4.86 -1.01
C ILE A 149 3.42 3.42 -0.90
N VAL A 150 2.92 2.69 0.09
CA VAL A 150 3.31 1.31 0.35
C VAL A 150 2.08 0.43 0.33
N GLN A 151 2.12 -0.62 -0.48
CA GLN A 151 1.21 -1.75 -0.32
C GLN A 151 2.00 -3.00 0.07
N THR A 152 1.46 -3.73 1.03
CA THR A 152 2.13 -4.86 1.64
C THR A 152 1.16 -5.99 1.97
N ASN A 153 1.67 -7.21 1.97
CA ASN A 153 0.95 -8.35 2.52
C ASN A 153 1.11 -8.42 4.02
N HIS A 154 2.34 -8.29 4.52
CA HIS A 154 2.66 -8.55 5.91
C HIS A 154 3.33 -7.35 6.58
N ILE A 155 3.07 -7.24 7.87
CA ILE A 155 3.80 -6.37 8.79
C ILE A 155 4.24 -7.29 9.92
N TYR A 156 5.54 -7.47 10.12
CA TYR A 156 6.10 -8.28 11.19
C TYR A 156 6.69 -7.41 12.29
N GLU A 157 6.86 -7.96 13.48
CA GLU A 157 7.61 -7.30 14.54
C GLU A 157 9.03 -6.95 14.09
N THR A 158 9.52 -5.79 14.51
CA THR A 158 10.86 -5.36 14.18
C THR A 158 11.43 -4.40 15.22
N SER A 159 12.73 -4.54 15.50
CA SER A 159 13.52 -3.59 16.30
C SER A 159 14.05 -2.41 15.47
N THR A 160 13.83 -2.39 14.15
CA THR A 160 14.47 -1.43 13.24
C THR A 160 14.10 0.04 13.50
N PHE A 161 13.05 0.32 14.29
CA PHE A 161 12.67 1.68 14.68
C PHE A 161 13.71 2.45 15.50
N TYR A 162 14.65 1.75 16.14
CA TYR A 162 15.66 2.41 16.97
C TYR A 162 16.69 3.20 16.15
N ASN A 163 16.80 2.97 14.84
CA ASN A 163 17.83 3.59 13.99
C ASN A 163 17.26 4.58 12.94
N MET A 164 15.95 4.82 12.94
CA MET A 164 15.32 5.72 11.97
C MET A 164 15.50 7.19 12.41
N ASP A 165 16.04 8.02 11.51
CA ASP A 165 16.30 9.44 11.73
C ASP A 165 15.00 10.18 12.15
N PRO A 166 15.06 11.21 13.00
CA PRO A 166 13.90 11.73 13.72
C PRO A 166 12.94 12.58 12.87
N LEU A 167 13.24 12.84 11.59
CA LEU A 167 12.45 13.77 10.76
C LEU A 167 12.25 13.21 9.34
N LEU A 168 11.18 12.44 9.17
CA LEU A 168 10.64 12.17 7.84
C LEU A 168 9.89 13.41 7.36
N ASN A 169 10.45 14.11 6.36
CA ASN A 169 9.82 15.27 5.71
C ASN A 169 8.72 14.86 4.71
N LEU A 170 8.04 13.75 4.98
CA LEU A 170 6.93 13.27 4.17
C LEU A 170 5.73 14.21 4.34
N GLU A 171 5.16 14.61 3.22
CA GLU A 171 3.90 15.33 3.13
C GLU A 171 2.72 14.37 2.85
N CYS A 172 2.97 13.27 2.16
CA CYS A 172 1.98 12.23 1.86
C CYS A 172 2.51 10.84 2.25
N PHE A 173 1.68 10.08 2.97
CA PHE A 173 1.96 8.68 3.27
C PHE A 173 0.72 7.82 3.04
N SER A 174 0.90 6.70 2.37
CA SER A 174 -0.15 5.70 2.16
C SER A 174 0.36 4.32 2.55
N LEU A 175 -0.38 3.62 3.41
CA LEU A 175 -0.09 2.25 3.81
C LEU A 175 -1.32 1.37 3.62
N THR A 176 -1.19 0.36 2.76
CA THR A 176 -2.21 -0.67 2.55
C THR A 176 -1.64 -2.03 2.92
N CYS A 177 -2.14 -2.63 4.01
CA CYS A 177 -1.77 -3.98 4.44
C CYS A 177 -2.95 -4.93 4.17
N TYR A 178 -2.80 -5.84 3.20
CA TYR A 178 -3.90 -6.72 2.79
C TYR A 178 -4.12 -7.89 3.75
N ASN A 179 -3.07 -8.47 4.33
CA ASN A 179 -3.26 -9.52 5.32
C ASN A 179 -3.39 -8.95 6.73
N ARG A 180 -3.91 -9.80 7.62
CA ARG A 180 -4.06 -9.51 9.03
C ARG A 180 -2.68 -9.28 9.68
N THR A 181 -2.58 -8.27 10.52
CA THR A 181 -1.39 -7.97 11.32
C THR A 181 -1.72 -7.88 12.81
N ARG A 182 -0.79 -8.29 13.67
CA ARG A 182 -0.83 -8.03 15.12
C ARG A 182 0.03 -6.84 15.53
N HIS A 183 0.69 -6.21 14.56
CA HIS A 183 1.79 -5.28 14.77
C HIS A 183 1.41 -3.83 14.45
N TYR A 184 0.11 -3.52 14.40
CA TYR A 184 -0.36 -2.14 14.28
C TYR A 184 0.20 -1.25 15.39
N ALA A 185 0.10 -1.69 16.65
CA ALA A 185 0.56 -0.89 17.79
C ALA A 185 2.08 -0.84 17.93
N SER A 186 2.80 -1.91 17.56
CA SER A 186 4.26 -1.99 17.75
C SER A 186 5.07 -1.48 16.56
N VAL A 187 4.48 -1.39 15.36
CA VAL A 187 5.18 -1.01 14.12
C VAL A 187 4.53 0.20 13.45
N VAL A 188 3.22 0.14 13.17
CA VAL A 188 2.55 1.22 12.41
C VAL A 188 2.44 2.50 13.23
N LEU A 189 1.94 2.42 14.47
CA LEU A 189 1.78 3.62 15.31
C LEU A 189 3.12 4.34 15.56
N PRO A 190 4.21 3.70 16.02
CA PRO A 190 5.49 4.40 16.24
C PRO A 190 6.04 5.09 15.00
N LEU A 191 5.82 4.52 13.81
CA LEU A 191 6.19 5.17 12.55
C LEU A 191 5.38 6.44 12.32
N LEU A 192 4.04 6.33 12.38
CA LEU A 192 3.13 7.44 12.13
C LEU A 192 3.40 8.61 13.09
N ARG A 193 3.69 8.35 14.36
CA ARG A 193 4.02 9.39 15.35
C ARG A 193 5.25 10.24 14.99
N ARG A 194 6.13 9.74 14.11
CA ARG A 194 7.33 10.46 13.64
C ARG A 194 7.08 11.31 12.38
N MET A 195 5.93 11.15 11.74
CA MET A 195 5.61 11.81 10.47
C MET A 195 4.82 13.12 10.69
N SER A 196 5.40 14.05 11.45
CA SER A 196 4.72 15.28 11.90
C SER A 196 4.43 16.30 10.78
N HIS A 197 5.08 16.15 9.62
CA HIS A 197 4.91 17.00 8.45
C HIS A 197 3.79 16.55 7.49
N LEU A 198 3.15 15.41 7.75
CA LEU A 198 2.12 14.89 6.86
C LEU A 198 0.95 15.85 6.72
N LYS A 199 0.55 16.05 5.46
CA LYS A 199 -0.66 16.73 5.01
C LYS A 199 -1.72 15.73 4.58
N GLU A 200 -1.31 14.57 4.07
CA GLU A 200 -2.19 13.49 3.66
C GLU A 200 -1.74 12.13 4.22
N LEU A 201 -2.69 11.39 4.78
CA LEU A 201 -2.52 10.03 5.27
C LEU A 201 -3.61 9.13 4.70
N ASN A 202 -3.21 8.02 4.09
CA ASN A 202 -4.11 6.95 3.65
C ASN A 202 -3.72 5.65 4.38
N SER A 203 -4.66 5.00 5.07
CA SER A 203 -4.35 3.80 5.85
C SER A 203 -5.41 2.71 5.69
N TYR A 204 -5.03 1.57 5.14
CA TYR A 204 -5.83 0.34 5.12
C TYR A 204 -5.12 -0.72 5.96
N ILE A 205 -5.66 -1.03 7.13
CA ILE A 205 -5.06 -2.01 8.06
C ILE A 205 -6.11 -2.98 8.53
N TYR A 206 -5.79 -4.27 8.42
CA TYR A 206 -6.52 -5.33 9.08
C TYR A 206 -5.76 -5.78 10.33
N ASN A 207 -6.17 -5.28 11.49
CA ASN A 207 -5.64 -5.66 12.79
C ASN A 207 -6.28 -6.95 13.35
N TRP A 208 -5.46 -7.80 13.97
CA TRP A 208 -5.86 -9.03 14.64
C TRP A 208 -5.21 -9.14 16.01
N GLY A 209 -5.93 -9.66 17.01
CA GLY A 209 -5.38 -9.87 18.36
C GLY A 209 -5.10 -8.58 19.14
N GLY A 210 -5.66 -7.45 18.71
CA GLY A 210 -5.62 -6.16 19.41
C GLY A 210 -7.00 -5.74 19.93
N PRO A 211 -7.26 -4.43 20.10
CA PRO A 211 -8.55 -3.95 20.58
C PRO A 211 -9.68 -4.34 19.63
N THR A 212 -10.88 -4.50 20.17
CA THR A 212 -12.08 -4.93 19.42
C THR A 212 -12.37 -4.05 18.20
N PHE A 213 -12.09 -2.76 18.29
CA PHE A 213 -12.03 -1.84 17.16
C PHE A 213 -11.07 -0.68 17.48
N ILE A 214 -10.64 0.03 16.44
CA ILE A 214 -9.86 1.26 16.59
C ILE A 214 -10.86 2.41 16.81
N ALA A 215 -10.96 2.89 18.05
CA ALA A 215 -11.88 3.95 18.44
C ALA A 215 -11.42 5.34 17.95
N GLY A 216 -12.37 6.28 17.79
CA GLY A 216 -12.02 7.65 17.39
C GLY A 216 -11.11 8.35 18.38
N THR A 217 -11.31 8.13 19.68
CA THR A 217 -10.41 8.65 20.74
C THR A 217 -8.98 8.08 20.64
N HIS A 218 -8.83 6.85 20.17
CA HIS A 218 -7.52 6.27 19.92
C HIS A 218 -6.84 6.96 18.74
N LEU A 219 -7.55 7.22 17.63
CA LEU A 219 -7.00 7.98 16.51
C LEU A 219 -6.56 9.39 16.93
N ASP A 220 -7.36 10.06 17.76
CA ASP A 220 -7.04 11.39 18.29
C ASP A 220 -5.74 11.38 19.11
N ASN A 221 -5.64 10.45 20.05
CA ASN A 221 -4.54 10.39 21.01
C ASN A 221 -3.25 9.78 20.44
N GLU A 222 -3.35 8.91 19.44
CA GLU A 222 -2.20 8.11 18.98
C GLU A 222 -1.69 8.50 17.59
N ILE A 223 -2.52 9.16 16.78
CA ILE A 223 -2.17 9.57 15.42
C ILE A 223 -2.28 11.08 15.29
N LEU A 224 -3.48 11.65 15.48
CA LEU A 224 -3.74 13.05 15.12
C LEU A 224 -2.98 14.05 15.98
N ILE A 225 -2.76 13.77 17.26
CA ILE A 225 -1.98 14.65 18.14
C ILE A 225 -0.54 14.87 17.63
N HIS A 226 -0.01 13.92 16.87
CA HIS A 226 1.35 13.96 16.31
C HIS A 226 1.42 14.58 14.91
N MET A 227 0.28 14.82 14.25
CA MET A 227 0.21 15.29 12.87
C MET A 227 -0.59 16.60 12.76
N PRO A 228 -0.05 17.72 13.28
CA PRO A 228 -0.77 19.00 13.31
C PRO A 228 -1.07 19.59 11.93
N ARG A 229 -0.36 19.13 10.88
CA ARG A 229 -0.52 19.57 9.49
C ARG A 229 -1.46 18.69 8.67
N LEU A 230 -2.02 17.63 9.25
CA LEU A 230 -2.85 16.68 8.52
C LEU A 230 -4.17 17.35 8.10
N HIS A 231 -4.37 17.42 6.78
CA HIS A 231 -5.58 17.96 6.17
C HIS A 231 -6.50 16.85 5.70
N THR A 232 -5.92 15.78 5.18
CA THR A 232 -6.66 14.63 4.63
C THR A 232 -6.25 13.37 5.38
N PHE A 233 -7.22 12.69 5.98
CA PHE A 233 -7.03 11.36 6.56
C PHE A 233 -8.08 10.41 6.02
N THR A 234 -7.68 9.53 5.10
CA THR A 234 -8.52 8.44 4.60
C THR A 234 -8.11 7.15 5.31
N PHE A 235 -9.05 6.42 5.86
CA PHE A 235 -8.73 5.16 6.52
C PHE A 235 -9.80 4.08 6.33
N TYR A 236 -9.34 2.83 6.43
CA TYR A 236 -10.14 1.64 6.59
C TYR A 236 -9.43 0.72 7.58
N PHE A 237 -10.03 0.59 8.76
CA PHE A 237 -9.51 -0.25 9.82
C PHE A 237 -10.47 -1.40 10.08
N ALA A 238 -9.98 -2.63 9.92
CA ALA A 238 -10.69 -3.83 10.34
C ALA A 238 -10.01 -4.41 11.59
N SER A 239 -10.77 -4.75 12.61
CA SER A 239 -10.31 -5.43 13.81
C SER A 239 -11.05 -6.76 13.93
N LYS A 240 -10.31 -7.87 13.84
CA LYS A 240 -10.86 -9.20 14.15
C LYS A 240 -10.55 -9.57 15.59
N HIS A 241 -11.61 -9.88 16.35
CA HIS A 241 -11.54 -10.26 17.75
C HIS A 241 -12.23 -11.60 17.99
N GLY A 242 -11.68 -12.42 18.89
CA GLY A 242 -12.27 -13.66 19.35
C GLY A 242 -11.41 -14.30 20.46
N PRO A 243 -12.00 -15.09 21.37
CA PRO A 243 -13.44 -15.31 21.56
C PRO A 243 -14.17 -14.05 22.07
N VAL A 244 -15.44 -13.88 21.70
CA VAL A 244 -16.30 -12.78 22.17
C VAL A 244 -17.28 -13.32 23.19
N ASP A 245 -17.45 -12.62 24.31
CA ASP A 245 -18.49 -12.93 25.28
C ASP A 245 -19.87 -12.74 24.59
N PRO A 246 -20.74 -13.76 24.55
CA PRO A 246 -22.05 -13.65 23.91
C PRO A 246 -22.93 -12.53 24.48
N ASP A 247 -22.68 -12.10 25.72
CA ASP A 247 -23.40 -11.01 26.39
C ASP A 247 -22.89 -9.61 26.00
N VAL A 248 -21.68 -9.52 25.43
CA VAL A 248 -21.09 -8.25 24.98
C VAL A 248 -21.29 -8.10 23.47
N ARG A 249 -22.39 -7.42 23.10
CA ARG A 249 -22.66 -7.03 21.71
C ARG A 249 -22.36 -5.56 21.47
N ILE A 250 -21.37 -5.30 20.63
CA ILE A 250 -21.02 -3.98 20.13
C ILE A 250 -21.90 -3.69 18.91
N SER A 251 -22.63 -2.58 18.97
CA SER A 251 -23.41 -2.08 17.86
C SER A 251 -22.62 -1.06 17.02
N ASN A 252 -23.09 -0.77 15.81
CA ASN A 252 -22.57 0.32 15.00
C ASN A 252 -22.65 1.67 15.74
N SER A 253 -23.72 1.90 16.52
CA SER A 253 -23.87 3.12 17.33
C SER A 253 -22.79 3.25 18.40
N ASP A 254 -22.41 2.15 19.05
CA ASP A 254 -21.34 2.16 20.07
C ASP A 254 -20.02 2.59 19.44
N ILE A 255 -19.69 2.05 18.27
CA ILE A 255 -18.47 2.41 17.53
C ILE A 255 -18.51 3.89 17.13
N LEU A 256 -19.58 4.32 16.46
CA LEU A 256 -19.71 5.70 15.96
C LEU A 256 -19.72 6.74 17.09
N SER A 257 -20.20 6.37 18.29
CA SER A 257 -20.16 7.24 19.47
C SER A 257 -18.74 7.60 19.91
N THR A 258 -17.71 6.86 19.45
CA THR A 258 -16.30 7.18 19.72
C THR A 258 -15.71 8.20 18.73
N PHE A 259 -16.41 8.50 17.63
CA PHE A 259 -15.99 9.42 16.57
C PHE A 259 -16.75 10.75 16.67
N THR A 260 -16.72 11.38 17.84
CA THR A 260 -17.41 12.66 18.11
C THR A 260 -16.65 13.89 17.62
N ASN A 261 -15.37 13.74 17.27
CA ASN A 261 -14.52 14.83 16.82
C ASN A 261 -14.89 15.26 15.39
N SER A 262 -15.12 16.57 15.23
CA SER A 262 -15.57 17.18 13.97
C SER A 262 -14.56 17.06 12.81
N LYS A 263 -13.30 16.70 13.09
CA LYS A 263 -12.29 16.41 12.06
C LYS A 263 -12.59 15.14 11.24
N TYR A 264 -13.44 14.25 11.76
CA TYR A 264 -13.85 13.02 11.07
C TYR A 264 -15.22 13.17 10.40
N GLN A 265 -15.41 14.21 9.58
CA GLN A 265 -16.75 14.66 9.15
C GLN A 265 -17.64 13.58 8.51
N ARG A 266 -17.07 12.47 8.02
CA ARG A 266 -17.86 11.31 7.56
C ARG A 266 -17.13 9.99 7.85
N VAL A 267 -17.54 9.31 8.91
CA VAL A 267 -17.10 7.95 9.25
C VAL A 267 -18.29 7.00 9.17
N ALA A 268 -18.05 5.80 8.66
CA ALA A 268 -18.99 4.70 8.70
C ALA A 268 -18.32 3.49 9.36
N CYS A 269 -19.16 2.56 9.81
CA CYS A 269 -18.70 1.30 10.36
C CYS A 269 -19.60 0.15 9.94
N MET A 270 -19.05 -1.07 10.06
CA MET A 270 -19.79 -2.31 9.92
C MET A 270 -19.28 -3.31 10.95
N VAL A 271 -20.20 -4.11 11.48
CA VAL A 271 -19.93 -5.11 12.51
C VAL A 271 -20.49 -6.43 12.02
N ASP A 272 -19.61 -7.40 11.79
CA ASP A 272 -19.99 -8.76 11.41
C ASP A 272 -19.70 -9.73 12.55
N TYR A 273 -20.71 -10.52 12.91
CA TYR A 273 -20.63 -11.58 13.90
C TYR A 273 -20.56 -12.94 13.22
N PHE A 274 -19.42 -13.61 13.33
CA PHE A 274 -19.20 -14.94 12.75
C PHE A 274 -19.46 -16.00 13.83
N GLY A 275 -20.72 -16.34 14.04
CA GLY A 275 -21.16 -17.26 15.09
C GLY A 275 -20.90 -16.71 16.50
N HIS A 276 -20.67 -17.58 17.48
CA HIS A 276 -20.54 -17.17 18.90
C HIS A 276 -19.12 -16.73 19.32
N TRP A 277 -18.14 -16.76 18.43
CA TRP A 277 -16.73 -16.69 18.83
C TRP A 277 -15.93 -15.58 18.15
N GLU A 278 -16.38 -15.08 17.00
CA GLU A 278 -15.60 -14.15 16.22
C GLU A 278 -16.43 -12.94 15.82
N LEU A 279 -15.80 -11.77 15.92
CA LEU A 279 -16.33 -10.48 15.55
C LEU A 279 -15.31 -9.79 14.66
N ILE A 280 -15.78 -9.18 13.57
CA ILE A 280 -15.00 -8.21 12.82
C ILE A 280 -15.69 -6.85 12.90
N CYS A 281 -15.07 -5.91 13.60
CA CYS A 281 -15.46 -4.51 13.56
C CYS A 281 -14.67 -3.80 12.48
N ARG A 282 -15.33 -2.97 11.67
CA ARG A 282 -14.66 -2.16 10.66
C ARG A 282 -15.08 -0.73 10.78
N VAL A 283 -14.12 0.18 10.68
CA VAL A 283 -14.33 1.62 10.75
C VAL A 283 -13.58 2.26 9.60
N PHE A 284 -14.25 3.15 8.86
CA PHE A 284 -13.66 3.75 7.67
C PHE A 284 -14.19 5.15 7.38
N SER A 285 -13.36 5.97 6.77
CA SER A 285 -13.72 7.30 6.28
C SER A 285 -14.56 7.21 5.00
N LEU A 286 -15.47 8.19 4.80
CA LEU A 286 -16.24 8.35 3.57
C LEU A 286 -15.80 9.58 2.77
N PRO A 287 -15.82 9.51 1.43
CA PRO A 287 -16.07 8.31 0.62
C PRO A 287 -14.93 7.29 0.78
N VAL A 288 -15.26 6.00 0.63
CA VAL A 288 -14.24 4.95 0.61
C VAL A 288 -13.35 5.17 -0.63
N LYS A 289 -12.03 5.11 -0.44
CA LYS A 289 -11.04 5.26 -1.54
C LYS A 289 -10.24 3.99 -1.84
N PHE A 290 -10.47 2.91 -1.10
CA PHE A 290 -9.75 1.66 -1.27
C PHE A 290 -10.45 0.78 -2.30
N HIS A 291 -9.67 0.01 -3.06
CA HIS A 291 -10.17 -0.81 -4.17
C HIS A 291 -10.51 -2.25 -3.77
N ARG A 292 -10.05 -2.69 -2.59
CA ARG A 292 -10.23 -4.05 -2.10
C ARG A 292 -10.84 -4.04 -0.71
N LEU A 293 -11.89 -4.84 -0.50
CA LEU A 293 -12.44 -5.12 0.83
C LEU A 293 -12.50 -6.63 1.06
N GLU A 294 -12.18 -7.07 2.28
CA GLU A 294 -12.14 -8.50 2.61
C GLU A 294 -12.98 -8.91 3.82
N GLU A 295 -13.36 -10.18 3.79
CA GLU A 295 -14.12 -10.89 4.82
C GLU A 295 -15.50 -10.28 5.08
N ILE A 296 -16.09 -9.65 4.06
CA ILE A 296 -17.37 -8.95 4.19
C ILE A 296 -18.50 -9.96 4.40
N GLY A 297 -19.23 -9.78 5.51
CA GLY A 297 -20.38 -10.60 5.87
C GLY A 297 -21.71 -9.97 5.44
N ASN A 298 -22.81 -10.45 6.02
CA ASN A 298 -24.16 -10.04 5.66
C ASN A 298 -24.54 -8.59 6.06
N ASN A 299 -23.72 -7.87 6.85
CA ASN A 299 -24.04 -6.56 7.41
C ASN A 299 -23.43 -5.39 6.60
N ILE A 300 -23.67 -5.38 5.28
CA ILE A 300 -23.25 -4.26 4.42
C ILE A 300 -24.11 -3.02 4.73
N PRO A 301 -23.50 -1.87 5.07
CA PRO A 301 -24.25 -0.64 5.30
C PRO A 301 -24.84 -0.10 3.99
N ASN A 302 -25.89 0.72 4.09
CA ASN A 302 -26.50 1.37 2.92
C ASN A 302 -25.63 2.53 2.40
N ILE A 303 -24.48 2.19 1.82
CA ILE A 303 -23.45 3.11 1.31
C ILE A 303 -22.97 2.56 -0.04
N MET A 304 -22.67 3.46 -0.98
CA MET A 304 -22.03 3.09 -2.23
C MET A 304 -20.50 3.09 -2.11
N PHE A 305 -19.89 1.96 -2.42
CA PHE A 305 -18.46 1.71 -2.47
C PHE A 305 -17.96 1.84 -3.91
N THR A 306 -17.93 3.07 -4.43
CA THR A 306 -17.62 3.35 -5.84
C THR A 306 -16.18 3.07 -6.25
N THR A 307 -15.26 2.88 -5.31
CA THR A 307 -13.86 2.59 -5.61
C THR A 307 -13.53 1.11 -5.51
N VAL A 308 -14.39 0.31 -4.89
CA VAL A 308 -14.12 -1.10 -4.61
C VAL A 308 -14.38 -1.92 -5.85
N THR A 309 -13.32 -2.54 -6.37
CA THR A 309 -13.32 -3.43 -7.54
C THR A 309 -13.10 -4.89 -7.17
N HIS A 310 -12.51 -5.16 -6.00
CA HIS A 310 -12.25 -6.52 -5.50
C HIS A 310 -12.93 -6.71 -4.15
N LEU A 311 -13.79 -7.72 -4.04
CA LEU A 311 -14.56 -7.96 -2.81
C LEU A 311 -14.47 -9.43 -2.44
N LYS A 312 -13.94 -9.73 -1.25
CA LYS A 312 -13.92 -11.11 -0.74
C LYS A 312 -14.99 -11.29 0.33
N LEU A 313 -15.99 -12.12 0.03
CA LEU A 313 -17.06 -12.44 0.96
C LEU A 313 -16.67 -13.55 1.92
N TRP A 314 -17.15 -13.46 3.15
CA TRP A 314 -17.00 -14.51 4.15
C TRP A 314 -18.22 -14.50 5.07
N ASP A 315 -18.83 -15.66 5.29
CA ASP A 315 -19.85 -15.85 6.32
C ASP A 315 -19.91 -17.33 6.73
N LYS A 316 -20.37 -17.60 7.96
CA LYS A 316 -20.66 -18.96 8.43
C LYS A 316 -21.99 -19.49 7.87
N HIS A 317 -22.91 -18.59 7.52
CA HIS A 317 -24.20 -18.95 6.95
C HIS A 317 -24.24 -18.64 5.44
N PRO A 318 -24.97 -19.44 4.64
CA PRO A 318 -25.14 -19.13 3.22
C PRO A 318 -25.74 -17.73 3.01
N PHE A 319 -25.17 -16.99 2.06
CA PHE A 319 -25.73 -15.71 1.62
C PHE A 319 -27.08 -15.91 0.97
N LYS A 320 -28.07 -15.12 1.39
CA LYS A 320 -29.43 -15.14 0.82
C LYS A 320 -29.51 -14.29 -0.44
N HIS A 321 -30.51 -14.52 -1.28
CA HIS A 321 -30.73 -13.74 -2.50
C HIS A 321 -30.76 -12.22 -2.26
N GLU A 322 -31.44 -11.77 -1.20
CA GLU A 322 -31.52 -10.35 -0.81
C GLU A 322 -30.15 -9.72 -0.49
N PHE A 323 -29.18 -10.53 -0.01
CA PHE A 323 -27.82 -10.06 0.20
C PHE A 323 -27.17 -9.68 -1.13
N PHE A 324 -27.30 -10.50 -2.17
CA PHE A 324 -26.72 -10.22 -3.48
C PHE A 324 -27.37 -8.99 -4.15
N ILE A 325 -28.66 -8.75 -3.92
CA ILE A 325 -29.30 -7.50 -4.37
C ILE A 325 -28.62 -6.29 -3.72
N ARG A 326 -28.43 -6.30 -2.40
CA ARG A 326 -27.73 -5.22 -1.68
C ARG A 326 -26.27 -5.09 -2.12
N LEU A 327 -25.61 -6.20 -2.40
CA LEU A 327 -24.24 -6.25 -2.91
C LEU A 327 -24.11 -5.48 -4.22
N THR A 328 -24.98 -5.77 -5.20
CA THR A 328 -24.94 -5.09 -6.52
C THR A 328 -25.23 -3.60 -6.43
N GLN A 329 -26.05 -3.17 -5.47
CA GLN A 329 -26.33 -1.76 -5.21
C GLN A 329 -25.17 -1.05 -4.52
N ALA A 330 -24.51 -1.73 -3.58
CA ALA A 330 -23.40 -1.17 -2.80
C ALA A 330 -22.09 -1.13 -3.60
N PHE A 331 -21.85 -2.07 -4.52
CA PHE A 331 -20.58 -2.25 -5.24
C PHE A 331 -20.77 -2.18 -6.77
N PRO A 332 -21.00 -0.98 -7.34
CA PRO A 332 -21.37 -0.83 -8.76
C PRO A 332 -20.24 -1.15 -9.76
N PHE A 333 -18.98 -1.19 -9.34
CA PHE A 333 -17.81 -1.40 -10.21
C PHE A 333 -17.02 -2.66 -9.86
N LEU A 334 -17.69 -3.66 -9.28
CA LEU A 334 -17.06 -4.90 -8.91
C LEU A 334 -16.54 -5.66 -10.14
N GLN A 335 -15.26 -6.02 -10.13
CA GLN A 335 -14.58 -6.79 -11.17
C GLN A 335 -14.43 -8.24 -10.71
N ASP A 336 -14.05 -8.43 -9.45
CA ASP A 336 -13.80 -9.75 -8.83
C ASP A 336 -14.60 -9.93 -7.53
N LEU A 337 -15.27 -11.09 -7.37
CA LEU A 337 -16.10 -11.48 -6.22
C LEU A 337 -15.69 -12.83 -5.62
#